data_AF-A0A646NX93-F1
#
_entry.id   AF-A0A646NX93-F1
#
_cell.length_a   1.000
_cell.length_b   1.000
_cell.length_c   1.000
_cell.angle_alpha   90.00
_cell.angle_beta   90.00
_cell.angle_gamma   90.00
#
_symmetry.space_group_name_H-M   'P 1'
#
loop_
_entity.id
_entity.type
_entity.pdbx_description
1 polymer ?
#
loop_
_entity_poly.entity_id
_entity_poly.type
_entity_poly.pdbx_seq_one_letter_code
_entity_poly.pdbx_strand_id
1 'polypeptide(L)'
;MSLLSGLLDHMPPSTAGVASPVSGSRPELRPSQMLASSAERAQRLTTSAHASAATATPEWRQARDQYLNHIMVCRSCYAPTGRHCTAGASLRANYDNTPMEAHQ
;
A
#
# COMPACT_ATOMS: atom_id res chain seq x y z
N MET A 1 30.80 30.76 -17.99
CA MET A 1 30.46 29.89 -19.14
C MET A 1 29.67 28.71 -18.57
N SER A 2 28.35 28.73 -18.69
CA SER A 2 27.43 27.80 -18.01
C SER A 2 27.45 26.38 -18.60
N LEU A 3 27.53 25.36 -17.74
CA LEU A 3 27.55 23.93 -18.06
C LEU A 3 26.13 23.31 -18.08
N LEU A 4 25.16 23.96 -18.73
CA LEU A 4 23.74 23.55 -18.66
C LEU A 4 23.09 23.20 -20.02
N SER A 5 23.85 23.21 -21.12
CA SER A 5 23.27 23.06 -22.47
C SER A 5 23.03 21.61 -22.94
N GLY A 6 23.34 20.58 -22.14
CA GLY A 6 23.30 19.18 -22.61
C GLY A 6 22.02 18.39 -22.32
N LEU A 7 21.01 18.97 -21.64
CA LEU A 7 19.86 18.20 -21.15
C LEU A 7 18.64 18.23 -22.09
N LEU A 8 18.68 19.01 -23.17
CA LEU A 8 17.53 19.21 -24.08
C LEU A 8 17.61 18.38 -25.37
N ASP A 9 18.74 17.71 -25.64
CA ASP A 9 18.96 16.94 -26.89
C ASP A 9 18.32 15.53 -26.90
N HIS A 10 17.51 15.19 -25.90
CA HIS A 10 16.94 13.84 -25.75
C HIS A 10 15.41 13.81 -25.57
N MET A 11 14.67 14.64 -26.31
CA MET A 11 13.24 14.40 -26.49
C MET A 11 13.04 13.41 -27.66
N PRO A 12 12.42 12.23 -27.45
CA PRO A 12 11.99 11.39 -28.56
C PRO A 12 10.83 12.08 -29.32
N PRO A 13 10.72 11.91 -30.65
CA PRO A 13 9.69 12.57 -31.43
C PRO A 13 8.30 12.07 -31.04
N SER A 14 7.41 13.02 -30.73
CA SER A 14 5.98 12.77 -30.55
C SER A 14 5.34 12.50 -31.91
N THR A 15 4.98 11.25 -32.20
CA THR A 15 4.22 10.90 -33.40
C THR A 15 2.75 11.22 -33.18
N ALA A 16 2.35 12.42 -33.59
CA ALA A 16 0.96 12.80 -33.75
C ALA A 16 0.49 12.46 -35.18
N GLY A 17 -0.51 11.60 -35.28
CA GLY A 17 -1.61 11.77 -36.23
C GLY A 17 -1.61 10.88 -37.47
N VAL A 18 -2.53 9.92 -37.50
CA VAL A 18 -3.37 9.67 -38.69
C VAL A 18 -4.82 9.42 -38.24
N ALA A 19 -5.67 10.36 -38.63
CA ALA A 19 -7.08 10.30 -39.02
C ALA A 19 -8.14 9.66 -38.08
N SER A 20 -9.02 10.52 -37.54
CA SER A 20 -10.45 10.20 -37.39
C SER A 20 -11.12 10.15 -38.77
N PRO A 21 -12.23 9.39 -38.95
CA PRO A 21 -13.53 10.03 -38.76
C PRO A 21 -14.65 9.15 -38.16
N VAL A 22 -15.57 9.86 -37.50
CA VAL A 22 -17.02 9.65 -37.40
C VAL A 22 -17.61 8.52 -36.53
N SER A 23 -18.30 9.00 -35.49
CA SER A 23 -19.62 8.62 -34.97
C SER A 23 -20.13 7.20 -35.22
N GLY A 24 -20.24 6.45 -34.12
CA GLY A 24 -21.10 5.29 -34.03
C GLY A 24 -21.28 4.83 -32.59
N SER A 25 -22.38 5.25 -31.97
CA SER A 25 -23.05 4.56 -30.86
C SER A 25 -22.33 4.54 -29.51
N ARG A 26 -22.69 5.52 -28.68
CA ARG A 26 -22.78 5.41 -27.21
C ARG A 26 -23.23 4.00 -26.82
N PRO A 27 -22.43 3.20 -26.10
CA PRO A 27 -22.96 2.09 -25.34
C PRO A 27 -23.89 2.73 -24.31
N GLU A 28 -25.17 2.49 -24.53
CA GLU A 28 -26.26 2.79 -23.63
C GLU A 28 -25.80 2.60 -22.19
N LEU A 29 -25.91 3.67 -21.42
CA LEU A 29 -25.61 3.69 -19.99
C LEU A 29 -26.58 2.71 -19.34
N ARG A 30 -26.20 1.43 -19.30
CA ARG A 30 -27.02 0.30 -18.88
C ARG A 30 -27.60 0.63 -17.50
N PRO A 31 -28.89 0.99 -17.38
CA PRO A 31 -29.50 1.39 -16.11
C PRO A 31 -29.93 0.15 -15.34
N SER A 32 -29.01 -0.79 -15.13
CA SER A 32 -29.26 -2.05 -14.43
C SER A 32 -27.94 -2.65 -13.94
N GLN A 33 -27.12 -1.83 -13.29
CA GLN A 33 -26.17 -2.33 -12.29
C GLN A 33 -27.00 -2.70 -11.07
N MET A 34 -27.65 -3.86 -11.17
CA MET A 34 -28.41 -4.51 -10.13
C MET A 34 -27.71 -4.34 -8.78
N LEU A 35 -28.42 -3.72 -7.84
CA LEU A 35 -28.13 -3.75 -6.40
C LEU A 35 -28.00 -5.18 -5.82
N ALA A 36 -28.17 -6.23 -6.62
CA ALA A 36 -28.10 -7.64 -6.25
C ALA A 36 -26.71 -8.26 -6.47
N SER A 37 -25.65 -7.57 -6.04
CA SER A 37 -24.32 -8.20 -5.81
C SER A 37 -23.57 -7.62 -4.60
N SER A 38 -24.13 -6.61 -3.92
CA SER A 38 -23.49 -6.03 -2.73
C SER A 38 -23.60 -6.97 -1.52
N ALA A 39 -24.75 -7.62 -1.34
CA ALA A 39 -24.97 -8.57 -0.24
C ALA A 39 -24.13 -9.85 -0.38
N GLU A 40 -23.95 -10.37 -1.59
CA GLU A 40 -23.16 -11.59 -1.84
C GLU A 40 -21.65 -11.33 -1.88
N ARG A 41 -21.21 -10.12 -2.27
CA ARG A 41 -19.81 -9.68 -2.14
C ARG A 41 -19.44 -9.38 -0.69
N ALA A 42 -20.38 -8.86 0.11
CA ALA A 42 -20.20 -8.72 1.55
C ALA A 42 -20.05 -10.09 2.26
N GLN A 43 -20.76 -11.12 1.79
CA GLN A 43 -20.68 -12.48 2.36
C GLN A 43 -19.43 -13.27 1.95
N ARG A 44 -18.85 -13.01 0.77
CA ARG A 44 -17.51 -13.55 0.40
C ARG A 44 -16.35 -12.77 1.01
N LEU A 45 -16.64 -11.68 1.70
CA LEU A 45 -15.77 -11.00 2.64
C LEU A 45 -16.16 -11.38 4.08
N THR A 46 -16.56 -12.64 4.32
CA THR A 46 -16.32 -13.25 5.63
C THR A 46 -14.81 -13.30 5.81
N THR A 47 -14.29 -12.15 6.22
CA THR A 47 -12.98 -11.96 6.77
C THR A 47 -12.84 -13.04 7.83
N SER A 48 -11.88 -13.92 7.68
CA SER A 48 -11.46 -14.81 8.76
C SER A 48 -10.96 -13.89 9.88
N ALA A 49 -11.87 -13.42 10.75
CA ALA A 49 -11.68 -12.36 11.74
C ALA A 49 -10.36 -11.61 11.51
N HIS A 50 -10.25 -10.86 10.39
CA HIS A 50 -8.95 -10.38 9.96
C HIS A 50 -8.48 -9.45 11.07
N ALA A 51 -7.50 -9.92 11.85
CA ALA A 51 -6.95 -9.24 12.99
C ALA A 51 -6.47 -7.88 12.48
N SER A 52 -7.28 -6.87 12.75
CA SER A 52 -7.06 -5.54 12.23
C SER A 52 -6.24 -4.81 13.28
N ALA A 53 -5.36 -3.91 12.85
CA ALA A 53 -4.66 -3.04 13.78
C ALA A 53 -5.62 -2.24 14.70
N ALA A 54 -6.89 -2.07 14.31
CA ALA A 54 -7.92 -1.41 15.11
C ALA A 54 -8.55 -2.31 16.19
N THR A 55 -8.57 -3.63 15.97
CA THR A 55 -9.07 -4.63 16.93
C THR A 55 -7.98 -5.23 17.80
N ALA A 56 -6.71 -4.99 17.46
CA ALA A 56 -5.55 -5.51 18.16
C ALA A 56 -5.46 -5.05 19.63
N THR A 57 -4.87 -5.91 20.46
CA THR A 57 -4.55 -5.63 21.86
C THR A 57 -3.71 -4.35 21.99
N PRO A 58 -3.90 -3.57 23.07
CA PRO A 58 -3.11 -2.36 23.30
C PRO A 58 -1.61 -2.67 23.41
N GLU A 59 -1.24 -3.84 23.95
CA GLU A 59 0.13 -4.32 24.07
C GLU A 59 0.77 -4.52 22.69
N TRP A 60 0.05 -5.17 21.77
CA TRP A 60 0.52 -5.35 20.39
C TRP A 60 0.72 -4.01 19.68
N ARG A 61 -0.24 -3.10 19.84
CA ARG A 61 -0.13 -1.74 19.25
C ARG A 61 1.08 -1.01 19.82
N GLN A 62 1.33 -1.10 21.12
CA GLN A 62 2.50 -0.49 21.74
C GLN A 62 3.82 -1.08 21.20
N ALA A 63 3.93 -2.41 21.11
CA ALA A 63 5.11 -3.08 20.58
C ALA A 63 5.38 -2.68 19.12
N ARG A 64 4.32 -2.62 18.31
CA ARG A 64 4.38 -2.13 16.92
C ARG A 64 4.89 -0.70 16.86
N ASP A 65 4.29 0.20 17.63
CA ASP A 65 4.59 1.62 17.55
C ASP A 65 6.03 1.90 18.03
N GLN A 66 6.53 1.16 19.02
CA GLN A 66 7.93 1.22 19.44
C GLN A 66 8.89 0.78 18.31
N TYR A 67 8.60 -0.35 17.66
CA TYR A 67 9.40 -0.84 16.53
C TYR A 67 9.37 0.15 15.35
N LEU A 68 8.19 0.63 14.96
CA LEU A 68 8.02 1.59 13.87
C LEU A 68 8.70 2.92 14.16
N ASN A 69 8.54 3.47 15.37
CA ASN A 69 9.23 4.69 15.77
C ASN A 69 10.74 4.51 15.65
N HIS A 70 11.28 3.41 16.18
CA HIS A 70 12.72 3.14 16.13
C HIS A 70 13.28 3.06 14.70
N ILE A 71 12.64 2.30 13.79
CA ILE A 71 13.14 2.17 12.42
C ILE A 71 13.06 3.48 11.63
N MET A 72 12.14 4.38 11.98
CA MET A 72 11.97 5.67 11.31
C MET A 72 13.07 6.67 11.69
N VAL A 73 13.67 6.56 12.88
CA VAL A 73 14.78 7.43 13.32
C VAL A 73 16.16 6.77 13.26
N CYS A 74 16.25 5.44 13.34
CA CYS A 74 17.53 4.74 13.38
C CYS A 74 18.13 4.53 11.98
N ARG A 75 19.24 5.21 11.69
CA ARG A 75 19.98 5.07 10.40
C ARG A 75 20.58 3.68 10.19
N SER A 76 20.90 2.97 11.27
CA SER A 76 21.45 1.61 11.19
C SER A 76 20.39 0.59 10.77
N CYS A 77 19.12 0.86 11.09
CA CYS A 77 17.99 0.06 10.66
C CYS A 77 17.60 0.37 9.21
N TYR A 78 17.24 -0.65 8.45
CA TYR A 78 16.76 -0.54 7.07
C TYR A 78 15.71 -1.62 6.80
N ALA A 79 14.45 -1.21 6.84
CA ALA A 79 13.29 -2.09 6.71
C ALA A 79 13.25 -2.87 5.37
N PRO A 80 13.58 -2.30 4.19
CA PRO A 80 13.47 -3.02 2.92
C PRO A 80 14.34 -4.27 2.82
N THR A 81 15.52 -4.30 3.45
CA THR A 81 16.40 -5.47 3.44
C THR A 81 16.40 -6.23 4.77
N GLY A 82 15.54 -5.85 5.72
CA GLY A 82 15.51 -6.46 7.05
C GLY A 82 16.80 -6.28 7.86
N ARG A 83 17.56 -5.20 7.62
CA ARG A 83 18.73 -4.90 8.44
C ARG A 83 18.27 -4.18 9.71
N HIS A 84 18.56 -4.72 10.88
CA HIS A 84 18.23 -4.09 12.16
C HIS A 84 19.49 -3.91 12.99
N CYS A 85 19.57 -2.81 13.76
CA CYS A 85 20.55 -2.71 14.84
C CYS A 85 20.13 -3.62 16.00
N THR A 86 21.00 -3.86 16.98
CA THR A 86 20.70 -4.75 18.12
C THR A 86 19.40 -4.37 18.85
N ALA A 87 19.19 -3.08 19.10
CA ALA A 87 17.95 -2.59 19.72
C ALA A 87 16.73 -2.81 18.81
N GLY A 88 16.86 -2.53 17.51
CA GLY A 88 15.80 -2.76 16.53
C GLY A 88 15.44 -4.24 16.38
N ALA A 89 16.42 -5.14 16.48
CA ALA A 89 16.22 -6.58 16.46
C ALA A 89 15.42 -7.06 17.68
N SER A 90 15.75 -6.55 18.88
CA SER A 90 14.96 -6.83 20.09
C SER A 90 13.53 -6.30 19.99
N LEU A 91 13.34 -5.08 19.46
CA LEU A 91 12.00 -4.53 19.24
C LEU A 91 11.20 -5.32 18.21
N ARG A 92 11.86 -5.79 17.14
CA ARG A 92 11.25 -6.67 16.14
C ARG A 92 10.82 -8.00 16.75
N ALA A 93 11.70 -8.63 17.53
CA ALA A 93 11.37 -9.85 18.24
C ALA A 93 10.19 -9.65 19.22
N ASN A 94 10.17 -8.53 19.95
CA ASN A 94 9.05 -8.21 20.84
C ASN A 94 7.73 -8.06 20.07
N TYR A 95 7.75 -7.32 18.96
CA TYR A 95 6.59 -7.16 18.08
C TYR A 95 6.09 -8.49 17.51
N ASP A 96 6.99 -9.34 17.02
CA ASP A 96 6.63 -10.63 16.41
C ASP A 96 6.10 -11.64 17.47
N ASN A 97 6.54 -11.56 18.72
CA ASN A 97 6.07 -12.43 19.83
C ASN A 97 4.83 -11.90 20.54
N THR A 98 4.45 -10.64 20.33
CA THR A 98 3.23 -10.11 20.95
C THR A 98 2.02 -10.60 20.15
N PRO A 99 1.02 -11.25 20.77
CA PRO A 99 -0.16 -11.69 20.05
C PRO A 99 -1.05 -10.49 19.71
N MET A 100 -1.50 -10.42 18.45
CA MET A 100 -2.35 -9.33 17.97
C MET A 100 -3.74 -9.36 18.63
N GLU A 101 -4.29 -10.56 18.84
CA GLU A 101 -5.56 -10.78 19.51
C GLU A 101 -5.30 -11.36 20.91
N ALA A 102 -6.11 -10.97 21.90
CA ALA A 102 -6.06 -11.61 23.20
C ALA A 102 -6.57 -13.05 23.03
N HIS A 103 -5.73 -14.03 23.34
CA HIS A 103 -6.19 -15.41 23.44
C HIS A 103 -7.19 -15.45 24.60
N GLN A 104 -8.48 -15.64 24.28
CA GLN A 104 -9.56 -15.85 25.24
C GLN A 104 -9.53 -17.28 25.76
#